data_AF-A0A3M0ZW10-F1
#
_entry.id   AF-A0A3M0ZW10-F1
#
_cell.length_a   1.000
_cell.length_b   1.000
_cell.length_c   1.000
_cell.angle_alpha   90.00
_cell.angle_beta   90.00
_cell.angle_gamma   90.00
#
_symmetry.space_group_name_H-M   'P 1'
#
loop_
_entity.id
_entity.type
_entity.pdbx_description
1 polymer ?
#
loop_
_entity_poly.entity_id
_entity_poly.type
_entity_poly.pdbx_seq_one_letter_code
_entity_poly.pdbx_strand_id
1 'polypeptide(L)'
;MKCEKCGRTITKKSKFCPYCGTPVTPKTSSKKEISRSSFPVGYAVIFIGIGIILGYSIFKFTSKSQPNSMSNSFQTRLPVQSAAVLDIAREFMCPCGSCNDSLDDCTCDMPRGAVEVKSFIAQKLQENHKRAHIIEMVQEKYGGLKSSSNLRLR
;
A
#
# COMPACT_ATOMS: atom_id res chain seq x y z
N MET A 1 29.69 13.65 -10.29
CA MET A 1 30.61 12.91 -9.39
C MET A 1 30.87 11.54 -10.01
N LYS A 2 32.02 10.91 -9.79
CA LYS A 2 32.27 9.56 -10.32
C LYS A 2 31.94 8.51 -9.27
N CYS A 3 31.48 7.35 -9.71
CA CYS A 3 31.32 6.19 -8.85
C CYS A 3 32.69 5.70 -8.40
N GLU A 4 32.90 5.47 -7.10
CA GLU A 4 34.15 4.88 -6.61
C GLU A 4 34.28 3.41 -6.98
N LYS A 5 33.16 2.69 -7.19
CA LYS A 5 33.17 1.26 -7.54
C LYS A 5 33.36 1.00 -9.03
N CYS A 6 32.79 1.84 -9.91
CA CYS A 6 32.77 1.58 -11.35
C CYS A 6 33.35 2.71 -12.22
N GLY A 7 33.81 3.80 -11.61
CA GLY A 7 34.44 4.93 -12.31
C GLY A 7 33.52 5.78 -13.19
N ARG A 8 32.27 5.36 -13.44
CA ARG A 8 31.32 6.08 -14.31
C ARG A 8 30.81 7.36 -13.65
N THR A 9 30.51 8.36 -14.48
CA THR A 9 29.96 9.64 -14.03
C THR A 9 28.48 9.49 -13.64
N ILE A 10 28.13 10.02 -12.48
CA ILE A 10 26.79 9.98 -11.89
C ILE A 10 26.32 11.40 -11.55
N THR A 11 25.02 11.63 -11.72
CA THR A 11 24.29 12.84 -11.33
C THR A 11 24.24 13.00 -9.81
N LYS A 12 24.47 14.21 -9.29
CA LYS A 12 24.58 14.50 -7.84
C LYS A 12 23.33 14.17 -6.98
N LYS A 13 22.19 13.81 -7.60
CA LYS A 13 20.90 13.58 -6.91
C LYS A 13 20.52 12.10 -6.76
N SER A 14 21.26 11.16 -7.34
CA SER A 14 20.91 9.74 -7.25
C SER A 14 21.51 9.11 -5.98
N LYS A 15 20.67 8.45 -5.18
CA LYS A 15 21.08 7.71 -3.97
C LYS A 15 21.91 6.45 -4.28
N PHE A 16 21.86 5.96 -5.52
CA PHE A 16 22.56 4.76 -5.99
C PHE A 16 23.13 4.98 -7.38
N CYS A 17 24.22 4.28 -7.71
CA CYS A 17 24.78 4.28 -9.06
C CYS A 17 23.89 3.44 -9.99
N PRO A 18 23.35 3.99 -11.09
CA PRO A 18 22.51 3.23 -12.02
C PRO A 18 23.26 2.13 -12.78
N TYR A 19 24.60 2.18 -12.79
CA TYR A 19 25.42 1.25 -13.56
C TYR A 19 25.94 0.06 -12.76
N CYS A 20 26.14 0.20 -11.44
CA CYS A 20 26.71 -0.86 -10.60
C CYS A 20 25.92 -1.11 -9.30
N GLY A 21 24.84 -0.36 -9.07
CA GLY A 21 23.96 -0.52 -7.92
C GLY A 21 24.54 -0.07 -6.58
N THR A 22 25.80 0.38 -6.50
CA THR A 22 26.37 0.80 -5.21
C THR A 22 25.71 2.09 -4.72
N PRO A 23 25.37 2.16 -3.42
CA PRO A 23 24.86 3.39 -2.83
C PRO A 23 25.89 4.50 -2.98
N VAL A 24 25.42 5.69 -3.33
CA VAL A 24 26.24 6.89 -3.37
C VAL A 24 25.72 7.80 -2.28
N THR A 25 26.55 8.11 -1.29
CA THR A 25 26.18 8.98 -0.18
C THR A 25 26.34 10.45 -0.58
N PRO A 26 25.26 11.21 -0.75
CA PRO A 26 25.37 12.63 -1.07
C PRO A 26 25.85 13.39 0.17
N LYS A 27 27.05 13.96 0.13
CA LYS A 27 27.51 14.90 1.16
C LYS A 27 26.76 16.23 0.99
N THR A 28 25.64 16.37 1.69
CA THR A 28 24.88 17.63 1.76
C THR A 28 25.64 18.59 2.64
N SER A 29 26.43 19.47 2.03
CA SER A 29 26.89 20.71 2.67
C SER A 29 25.74 21.71 2.60
N SER A 30 25.00 21.86 3.70
CA SER A 30 24.15 23.03 3.91
C SER A 30 24.43 23.60 5.29
N LYS A 31 25.31 24.61 5.27
CA LYS A 31 25.58 25.56 6.34
C LYS A 31 24.53 26.67 6.26
N LYS A 32 23.74 26.85 7.31
CA LYS A 32 23.27 28.14 7.88
C LYS A 32 22.35 27.81 9.06
N GLU A 33 22.90 27.75 10.27
CA GLU A 33 22.94 28.87 11.21
C GLU A 33 21.57 29.50 11.51
N ILE A 34 21.01 29.01 12.62
CA ILE A 34 20.17 29.64 13.63
C ILE A 34 19.97 31.15 13.45
N SER A 35 18.73 31.58 13.19
CA SER A 35 18.28 32.96 13.42
C SER A 35 17.48 32.99 14.73
N ARG A 36 18.16 33.34 15.82
CA ARG A 36 17.54 33.71 17.10
C ARG A 36 16.72 34.98 16.86
N SER A 37 15.39 34.87 16.85
CA SER A 37 14.50 36.02 16.97
C SER A 37 13.96 36.09 18.38
N SER A 38 14.23 37.23 19.03
CA SER A 38 13.80 37.60 20.36
C SER A 38 12.28 37.71 20.41
N PHE A 39 11.59 36.67 20.88
CA PHE A 39 10.18 36.77 21.25
C PHE A 39 10.06 37.05 22.75
N PRO A 40 9.36 38.13 23.17
CA PRO A 40 9.25 38.49 24.57
C PRO A 40 8.52 37.38 25.34
N VAL A 41 9.09 37.00 26.49
CA VAL A 41 8.67 35.88 27.36
C VAL A 41 7.16 35.90 27.69
N GLY A 42 6.52 37.07 27.67
CA GLY A 42 5.08 37.20 27.90
C GLY A 42 4.18 36.52 26.86
N TYR A 43 4.60 36.46 25.58
CA TYR A 43 3.76 35.87 24.53
C TYR A 43 3.78 34.33 24.54
N ALA A 44 4.83 33.72 25.10
CA ALA A 44 4.95 32.26 25.22
C ALA A 44 3.87 31.69 26.16
N VAL A 45 3.52 32.39 27.24
CA VAL A 45 2.53 31.93 28.22
C VAL A 45 1.10 31.97 27.64
N ILE A 46 0.81 33.00 26.82
CA ILE A 46 -0.50 33.19 26.20
C ILE A 46 -0.74 32.14 25.09
N PHE A 47 0.27 31.83 24.27
CA PHE A 47 0.15 30.78 23.25
C PHE A 47 0.05 29.36 23.84
N ILE A 48 0.71 29.09 24.96
CA ILE A 48 0.57 27.80 25.66
C ILE A 48 -0.85 27.66 26.25
N GLY A 49 -1.40 28.72 26.86
CA GLY A 49 -2.77 28.71 27.39
C GLY A 49 -3.84 28.50 26.31
N ILE A 50 -3.77 29.24 25.20
CA ILE A 50 -4.73 29.13 24.08
C ILE A 50 -4.56 27.78 23.36
N GLY A 51 -3.33 27.29 23.20
CA GLY A 51 -3.03 25.98 22.63
C GLY A 51 -3.54 24.82 23.48
N ILE A 52 -3.47 24.92 24.81
CA ILE A 52 -4.05 23.93 25.72
C ILE A 52 -5.58 23.94 25.62
N ILE A 53 -6.25 25.10 25.55
CA ILE A 53 -7.73 25.20 25.46
C ILE A 53 -8.26 24.65 24.12
N LEU A 54 -7.63 25.02 22.99
CA LEU A 54 -7.98 24.48 21.68
C LEU A 54 -7.60 23.00 21.56
N GLY A 55 -6.45 22.60 22.10
CA GLY A 55 -5.98 21.21 22.12
C GLY A 55 -6.86 20.29 22.99
N TYR A 56 -7.36 20.77 24.14
CA TYR A 56 -8.24 20.00 25.03
C TYR A 56 -9.57 19.64 24.36
N SER A 57 -10.09 20.56 23.53
CA SER A 57 -11.34 20.38 22.79
C SER A 57 -11.19 19.36 21.65
N ILE A 58 -10.01 19.27 21.03
CA ILE A 58 -9.70 18.26 19.99
C ILE A 58 -9.37 16.90 20.64
N PHE A 59 -8.68 16.88 21.79
CA PHE A 59 -8.24 15.65 22.47
C PHE A 59 -9.39 14.83 23.08
N LYS A 60 -10.48 15.48 23.51
CA LYS A 60 -11.69 14.76 23.99
C LYS A 60 -12.51 14.13 22.86
N PHE A 61 -12.31 14.51 21.59
CA PHE A 61 -13.07 13.98 20.47
C PHE A 61 -12.43 12.72 19.83
N THR A 62 -11.19 12.38 20.19
CA THR A 62 -10.49 11.17 19.71
C THR A 62 -10.44 10.02 20.72
N SER A 63 -11.38 9.98 21.68
CA SER A 63 -11.51 8.88 22.64
C SER A 63 -12.76 8.03 22.37
N LYS A 64 -12.74 7.31 21.23
CA LYS A 64 -13.36 5.99 21.13
C LYS A 64 -12.25 5.03 20.68
N SER A 65 -11.48 4.58 21.66
CA SER A 65 -10.49 3.52 21.54
C SER A 65 -11.20 2.21 21.20
N GLN A 66 -11.07 1.75 19.96
CA GLN A 66 -11.42 0.40 19.56
C GLN A 66 -10.31 -0.55 20.02
N PRO A 67 -10.62 -1.70 20.66
CA PRO A 67 -9.62 -2.61 21.18
C PRO A 67 -9.06 -3.53 20.08
N ASN A 68 -7.76 -3.82 20.21
CA ASN A 68 -7.04 -5.03 19.83
C ASN A 68 -7.29 -5.65 18.44
N SER A 69 -6.35 -5.40 17.54
CA SER A 69 -5.78 -6.46 16.71
C SER A 69 -4.34 -6.12 16.36
N MET A 70 -3.44 -6.74 17.12
CA MET A 70 -2.02 -6.82 16.87
C MET A 70 -1.79 -7.87 15.79
N SER A 71 -1.36 -7.48 14.59
CA SER A 71 -0.57 -8.35 13.72
C SER A 71 0.34 -7.52 12.81
N ASN A 72 1.59 -7.95 12.77
CA ASN A 72 2.76 -7.27 12.23
C ASN A 72 2.64 -6.79 10.77
N SER A 73 3.42 -5.73 10.49
CA SER A 73 3.80 -5.27 9.15
C SER A 73 2.62 -5.08 8.19
N PHE A 74 1.95 -3.94 8.32
CA PHE A 74 1.11 -3.37 7.26
C PHE A 74 2.02 -2.97 6.09
N GLN A 75 2.44 -3.97 5.34
CA GLN A 75 3.07 -3.79 4.05
C GLN A 75 1.92 -3.62 3.06
N THR A 76 1.95 -2.52 2.32
CA THR A 76 0.95 -1.97 1.40
C THR A 76 0.49 -2.95 0.32
N ARG A 77 -0.17 -4.04 0.72
CA ARG A 77 -0.84 -5.00 -0.16
C ARG A 77 -2.34 -4.76 -0.04
N LEU A 78 -3.01 -4.61 -1.17
CA LEU A 78 -4.47 -4.54 -1.25
C LEU A 78 -5.07 -5.68 -0.42
N PRO A 79 -6.02 -5.38 0.51
CA PRO A 79 -6.64 -6.42 1.29
C PRO A 79 -7.41 -7.37 0.36
N VAL A 80 -7.32 -8.67 0.64
CA VAL A 80 -7.97 -9.78 -0.08
C VAL A 80 -9.50 -9.61 -0.14
N GLN A 81 -10.06 -8.82 0.79
CA GLN A 81 -11.48 -8.49 0.91
C GLN A 81 -11.82 -7.10 0.35
N SER A 82 -10.93 -6.45 -0.40
CA SER A 82 -11.24 -5.16 -1.02
C SER A 82 -12.30 -5.30 -2.12
N ALA A 83 -13.14 -4.27 -2.27
CA ALA A 83 -14.21 -4.25 -3.28
C ALA A 83 -13.70 -4.59 -4.70
N ALA A 84 -12.53 -4.05 -5.08
CA ALA A 84 -11.92 -4.33 -6.38
C ALA A 84 -11.54 -5.81 -6.59
N VAL A 85 -11.11 -6.49 -5.52
CA VAL A 85 -10.81 -7.93 -5.58
C VAL A 85 -12.10 -8.72 -5.70
N LEU A 86 -13.13 -8.38 -4.92
CA LEU A 86 -14.43 -9.05 -4.94
C LEU A 86 -15.16 -8.86 -6.27
N ASP A 87 -15.06 -7.69 -6.90
CA ASP A 87 -15.64 -7.38 -8.22
C ASP A 87 -15.09 -8.26 -9.36
N ILE A 88 -13.84 -8.70 -9.23
CA ILE A 88 -13.22 -9.67 -10.13
C ILE A 88 -13.57 -11.09 -9.68
N ALA A 89 -13.48 -11.36 -8.38
CA ALA A 89 -13.71 -12.69 -7.82
C ALA A 89 -15.12 -13.23 -8.14
N ARG A 90 -16.15 -12.38 -8.09
CA ARG A 90 -17.53 -12.78 -8.41
C ARG A 90 -17.75 -13.33 -9.82
N GLU A 91 -16.80 -13.08 -10.73
CA GLU A 91 -16.82 -13.62 -12.09
C GLU A 91 -16.49 -15.11 -12.14
N PHE A 92 -15.92 -15.65 -11.05
CA PHE A 92 -15.42 -17.01 -10.95
C PHE A 92 -16.16 -17.84 -9.91
N MET A 93 -16.21 -19.15 -10.15
CA MET A 93 -16.53 -20.17 -9.15
C MET A 93 -15.25 -20.56 -8.41
N CYS A 94 -15.36 -21.01 -7.16
CA CYS A 94 -14.19 -21.47 -6.41
C CYS A 94 -13.57 -22.72 -7.08
N PRO A 95 -12.29 -22.72 -7.51
CA PRO A 95 -11.71 -23.83 -8.26
C PRO A 95 -11.09 -24.93 -7.38
N CYS A 96 -11.32 -24.90 -6.05
CA CYS A 96 -10.76 -25.87 -5.11
C CYS A 96 -11.33 -27.30 -5.25
N GLY A 97 -12.39 -27.50 -6.05
CA GLY A 97 -13.02 -28.80 -6.29
C GLY A 97 -13.89 -29.34 -5.16
N SER A 98 -13.93 -28.68 -4.00
CA SER A 98 -14.79 -29.08 -2.86
C SER A 98 -15.83 -28.03 -2.47
N CYS A 99 -15.69 -26.80 -2.94
CA CYS A 99 -16.68 -25.73 -2.75
C CYS A 99 -17.53 -25.58 -4.01
N ASN A 100 -18.80 -25.22 -3.83
CA ASN A 100 -19.73 -24.88 -4.93
C ASN A 100 -20.17 -23.40 -4.84
N ASP A 101 -19.36 -22.58 -4.18
CA ASP A 101 -19.66 -21.17 -3.93
C ASP A 101 -18.96 -20.27 -4.95
N SER A 102 -19.52 -19.08 -5.15
CA SER A 102 -18.85 -18.04 -5.91
C SER A 102 -17.56 -17.64 -5.21
N LEU A 103 -16.53 -17.31 -5.99
CA LEU A 103 -15.21 -17.05 -5.42
C LEU A 103 -15.24 -15.83 -4.48
N ASP A 104 -16.05 -14.80 -4.74
CA ASP A 104 -16.25 -13.65 -3.84
C ASP A 104 -16.77 -14.04 -2.45
N ASP A 105 -17.70 -14.98 -2.34
CA ASP A 105 -18.28 -15.43 -1.07
C ASP A 105 -17.46 -16.54 -0.39
N CYS A 106 -16.70 -17.32 -1.17
CA CYS A 106 -15.91 -18.42 -0.63
C CYS A 106 -14.70 -17.93 0.18
N THR A 107 -14.42 -18.55 1.32
CA THR A 107 -13.26 -18.23 2.17
C THR A 107 -12.36 -19.44 2.45
N CYS A 108 -12.42 -20.48 1.62
CA CYS A 108 -11.61 -21.68 1.83
C CYS A 108 -10.11 -21.44 1.59
N ASP A 109 -9.29 -22.10 2.40
CA ASP A 109 -7.82 -22.06 2.34
C ASP A 109 -7.23 -23.38 1.82
N MET A 110 -7.98 -24.06 0.93
CA MET A 110 -7.52 -25.27 0.27
C MET A 110 -6.59 -24.93 -0.91
N PRO A 111 -5.77 -25.88 -1.41
CA PRO A 111 -4.97 -25.67 -2.59
C PRO A 111 -5.83 -25.20 -3.78
N ARG A 112 -5.40 -24.14 -4.47
CA ARG A 112 -6.18 -23.47 -5.53
C ARG A 112 -7.56 -22.96 -5.05
N GLY A 113 -7.69 -22.72 -3.75
CA GLY A 113 -8.92 -22.25 -3.10
C GLY A 113 -9.04 -20.73 -3.06
N ALA A 114 -10.09 -20.28 -2.37
CA ALA A 114 -10.52 -18.89 -2.45
C ALA A 114 -9.49 -17.89 -1.94
N VAL A 115 -8.81 -18.22 -0.84
CA VAL A 115 -7.75 -17.38 -0.27
C VAL A 115 -6.60 -17.19 -1.27
N GLU A 116 -6.16 -18.27 -1.91
CA GLU A 116 -5.06 -18.24 -2.89
C GLU A 116 -5.44 -17.40 -4.11
N VAL A 117 -6.61 -17.64 -4.70
CA VAL A 117 -7.04 -16.96 -5.93
C VAL A 117 -7.31 -15.47 -5.67
N LYS A 118 -7.98 -15.12 -4.56
CA LYS A 118 -8.20 -13.70 -4.19
C LYS A 118 -6.88 -12.98 -3.91
N SER A 119 -5.90 -13.66 -3.31
CA SER A 119 -4.57 -13.11 -3.08
C SER A 119 -3.84 -12.83 -4.41
N PHE A 120 -3.98 -13.73 -5.38
CA PHE A 120 -3.45 -13.52 -6.73
C PHE A 120 -4.12 -12.31 -7.42
N ILE A 121 -5.44 -12.19 -7.35
CA ILE A 121 -6.18 -11.03 -7.88
C ILE A 121 -5.69 -9.73 -7.21
N ALA A 122 -5.59 -9.72 -5.87
CA ALA A 122 -5.12 -8.57 -5.10
C ALA A 122 -3.69 -8.17 -5.47
N GLN A 123 -2.82 -9.14 -5.75
CA GLN A 123 -1.47 -8.90 -6.25
C GLN A 123 -1.49 -8.26 -7.64
N LYS A 124 -2.28 -8.79 -8.59
CA LYS A 124 -2.34 -8.25 -9.95
C LYS A 124 -2.93 -6.85 -10.04
N LEU A 125 -3.85 -6.51 -9.13
CA LEU A 125 -4.33 -5.15 -8.96
C LEU A 125 -3.22 -4.19 -8.46
N GLN A 126 -2.34 -4.64 -7.57
CA GLN A 126 -1.19 -3.84 -7.12
C GLN A 126 -0.15 -3.63 -8.23
N GLU A 127 0.01 -4.60 -9.11
CA GLU A 127 0.85 -4.52 -10.32
C GLU A 127 0.24 -3.60 -11.40
N ASN A 128 -0.87 -2.90 -11.11
CA ASN A 128 -1.57 -1.97 -12.00
C ASN A 128 -2.13 -2.61 -13.28
N HIS A 129 -2.41 -3.92 -13.26
CA HIS A 129 -3.07 -4.58 -14.39
C HIS A 129 -4.54 -4.18 -14.50
N LYS A 130 -5.03 -4.08 -15.74
CA LYS A 130 -6.45 -3.82 -16.04
C LYS A 130 -7.30 -5.04 -15.70
N ARG A 131 -8.55 -4.81 -15.27
CA ARG A 131 -9.54 -5.85 -14.92
C ARG A 131 -9.61 -6.99 -15.94
N ALA A 132 -9.73 -6.69 -17.23
CA ALA A 132 -9.85 -7.70 -18.28
C ALA A 132 -8.64 -8.65 -18.33
N HIS A 133 -7.43 -8.09 -18.29
CA HIS A 133 -6.20 -8.88 -18.28
C HIS A 133 -6.07 -9.72 -17.00
N ILE A 134 -6.55 -9.22 -15.85
CA ILE A 134 -6.58 -10.00 -14.60
C ILE A 134 -7.53 -11.19 -14.73
N ILE A 135 -8.70 -11.00 -15.33
CA ILE A 135 -9.67 -12.09 -15.58
C ILE A 135 -9.04 -13.16 -16.47
N GLU A 136 -8.35 -12.77 -17.54
CA GLU A 136 -7.62 -13.71 -18.41
C GLU A 136 -6.55 -14.49 -17.63
N MET A 137 -5.70 -13.80 -16.86
CA MET A 137 -4.66 -14.43 -16.04
C MET A 137 -5.23 -15.41 -15.01
N VAL A 138 -6.38 -15.09 -14.39
CA VAL A 138 -7.04 -15.97 -13.42
C VAL A 138 -7.65 -17.18 -14.12
N GLN A 139 -8.34 -16.98 -15.25
CA GLN A 139 -8.94 -18.06 -16.02
C GLN A 139 -7.88 -19.04 -16.54
N GLU A 140 -6.75 -18.53 -17.04
CA GLU A 140 -5.65 -19.36 -17.52
C GLU A 140 -5.02 -20.19 -16.39
N LYS A 141 -4.79 -19.57 -15.22
CA LYS A 141 -4.10 -20.21 -14.10
C LYS A 141 -4.99 -21.10 -13.23
N TYR A 142 -6.26 -20.74 -13.06
CA TYR A 142 -7.19 -21.36 -12.10
C TYR A 142 -8.49 -21.86 -12.71
N GLY A 143 -8.91 -21.33 -13.86
CA GLY A 143 -10.19 -21.67 -14.48
C GLY A 143 -11.39 -21.09 -13.73
N GLY A 144 -12.54 -21.75 -13.85
CA GLY A 144 -13.74 -21.46 -13.04
C GLY A 144 -14.54 -20.23 -13.47
N LEU A 145 -14.25 -19.59 -14.61
CA LEU A 145 -15.03 -18.47 -15.11
C LEU A 145 -16.50 -18.85 -15.34
N LYS A 146 -17.44 -18.03 -14.87
CA LYS A 146 -18.87 -18.24 -15.05
C LYS A 146 -19.23 -18.05 -16.54
N SER A 147 -19.99 -18.97 -17.12
CA SER A 147 -20.40 -18.93 -18.55
C SER A 147 -21.16 -17.66 -18.98
N SER A 148 -21.58 -16.81 -18.04
CA SER A 148 -22.32 -15.57 -18.31
C SER A 148 -21.48 -14.29 -18.16
N SER A 149 -20.16 -14.40 -18.00
CA SER A 149 -19.21 -13.28 -18.08
C SER A 149 -19.17 -12.72 -19.51
N ASN A 150 -20.17 -11.95 -19.90
CA ASN A 150 -20.02 -11.11 -21.08
C ASN A 150 -18.87 -10.15 -20.77
N LEU A 151 -17.71 -10.41 -21.38
CA LEU A 151 -16.58 -9.50 -21.48
C LEU A 151 -17.09 -8.23 -22.20
N ARG A 152 -17.81 -7.38 -21.46
CA ARG A 152 -18.19 -6.04 -21.91
C ARG A 152 -16.90 -5.23 -21.99
N LEU A 153 -16.24 -5.37 -23.13
CA LEU A 153 -15.27 -4.43 -23.66
C LEU A 153 -15.98 -3.06 -23.73
N ARG A 154 -15.73 -2.21 -22.74
CA ARG A 154 -15.98 -0.77 -22.80
C ARG A 154 -14.75 -0.05 -22.26
#